data_AF-B7QCP2-F1
#
_entry.id   AF-B7QCP2-F1
#
_cell.length_a   1.000
_cell.length_b   1.000
_cell.length_c   1.000
_cell.angle_alpha   90.00
_cell.angle_beta   90.00
_cell.angle_gamma   90.00
#
_symmetry.space_group_name_H-M   'P 1'
#
loop_
_entity.id
_entity.type
_entity.pdbx_description
1 polymer ?
#
loop_
_entity_poly.entity_id
_entity_poly.type
_entity_poly.pdbx_seq_one_letter_code
_entity_poly.pdbx_strand_id
1 'polypeptide(L)'
;VRLEVNNKFEVKTCYNIIGTIKGAVEPDRYSVTGTHHDAWLYGAVDPSSATAALIELTRLLGNEVRRGWRPRRTMVFCIWGAEEIAIAGSQEWVEDKFLLLHHGAVGYTNVDNCVSGTMFFAYASPPFTNLVQEATKVVSATFGQKCGTTRAMAVKMVNESMVSSSPKLARAKGNYDVTYFLLGSLQTIRLQRRFVKYGYGSYPSYHTAYETLHLYETYYDPKYKYMSLCTKLFGVLSVTLAESYILPYNFSSVAVRYKLNLMKLLVMEKHLKDHDVTLGESR
;
A
#
# COMPACT_ATOMS: atom_id res chain seq x y z
N VAL A 1 -20.54 -28.60 23.20
CA VAL A 1 -19.52 -28.56 22.13
C VAL A 1 -18.16 -28.78 22.76
N ARG A 2 -17.35 -29.70 22.24
CA ARG A 2 -15.93 -29.85 22.63
C ARG A 2 -15.07 -29.38 21.47
N LEU A 3 -14.17 -28.44 21.71
CA LEU A 3 -13.20 -27.95 20.75
C LEU A 3 -11.82 -28.50 21.14
N GLU A 4 -11.10 -29.06 20.19
CA GLU A 4 -9.72 -29.52 20.37
C GLU A 4 -8.82 -28.82 19.35
N VAL A 5 -7.80 -28.12 19.85
CA VAL A 5 -6.85 -27.35 19.03
C VAL A 5 -5.45 -27.81 19.41
N ASN A 6 -4.73 -28.37 18.43
CA ASN A 6 -3.43 -29.02 18.62
C ASN A 6 -2.30 -28.27 17.89
N ASN A 7 -2.45 -26.95 17.70
CA ASN A 7 -1.46 -26.10 17.06
C ASN A 7 -0.17 -26.05 17.89
N LYS A 8 0.99 -25.94 17.22
CA LYS A 8 2.31 -25.87 17.86
C LYS A 8 3.03 -24.59 17.45
N PHE A 9 3.71 -23.96 18.40
CA PHE A 9 4.65 -22.89 18.11
C PHE A 9 5.99 -23.49 17.70
N GLU A 10 6.46 -23.16 16.51
CA GLU A 10 7.74 -23.62 15.98
C GLU A 10 8.52 -22.43 15.41
N VAL A 11 9.82 -22.40 15.68
CA VAL A 11 10.72 -21.45 15.02
C VAL A 11 10.99 -21.95 13.60
N LYS A 12 10.72 -21.10 12.60
CA LYS A 12 10.96 -21.38 11.19
C LYS A 12 11.75 -20.25 10.56
N THR A 13 12.65 -20.59 9.65
CA THR A 13 13.32 -19.60 8.80
C THR A 13 12.34 -19.12 7.74
N CYS A 14 12.19 -17.81 7.62
CA CYS A 14 11.52 -17.16 6.48
C CYS A 14 12.54 -16.33 5.69
N TYR A 15 12.19 -15.99 4.44
CA TYR A 15 13.10 -15.29 3.54
C TYR A 15 12.42 -14.08 2.92
N ASN A 16 13.07 -12.93 3.05
CA ASN A 16 12.78 -11.74 2.27
C ASN A 16 13.65 -11.74 1.02
N ILE A 17 13.11 -11.28 -0.11
CA ILE A 17 13.87 -11.07 -1.34
C ILE A 17 13.98 -9.58 -1.57
N ILE A 18 15.22 -9.06 -1.56
CA ILE A 18 15.51 -7.63 -1.69
C ILE A 18 16.31 -7.40 -2.97
N GLY A 19 15.73 -6.66 -3.92
CA GLY A 19 16.37 -6.23 -5.15
C GLY A 19 16.62 -4.73 -5.15
N THR A 20 17.76 -4.27 -5.68
CA THR A 20 18.11 -2.84 -5.68
C THR A 20 18.60 -2.35 -7.04
N ILE A 21 18.13 -1.16 -7.44
CA ILE A 21 18.72 -0.38 -8.53
C ILE A 21 19.38 0.85 -7.89
N LYS A 22 20.72 0.86 -7.85
CA LYS A 22 21.49 1.95 -7.24
C LYS A 22 21.25 3.28 -7.96
N GLY A 23 21.01 4.33 -7.18
CA GLY A 23 20.84 5.70 -7.69
C GLY A 23 22.14 6.30 -8.23
N ALA A 24 22.03 7.18 -9.22
CA ALA A 24 23.16 7.84 -9.86
C ALA A 24 23.59 9.15 -9.18
N VAL A 25 22.69 9.82 -8.45
CA VAL A 25 22.96 11.15 -7.86
C VAL A 25 22.82 11.12 -6.34
N GLU A 26 21.78 10.47 -5.82
CA GLU A 26 21.45 10.36 -4.40
C GLU A 26 21.34 8.87 -4.00
N PRO A 27 22.43 8.08 -4.10
CA PRO A 27 22.39 6.64 -3.87
C PRO A 27 22.03 6.24 -2.42
N ASP A 28 22.16 7.16 -1.48
CA ASP A 28 21.82 7.06 -0.06
C ASP A 28 20.36 7.47 0.25
N ARG A 29 19.54 7.68 -0.79
CA ARG A 29 18.10 7.88 -0.68
C ARG A 29 17.34 6.71 -1.31
N TYR A 30 16.29 6.24 -0.65
CA TYR A 30 15.63 4.98 -1.01
C TYR A 30 14.15 5.16 -1.35
N SER A 31 13.78 4.90 -2.60
CA SER A 31 12.39 4.68 -3.00
C SER A 31 12.08 3.20 -2.78
N VAL A 32 11.33 2.87 -1.72
CA VAL A 32 11.08 1.48 -1.31
C VAL A 32 9.69 1.05 -1.80
N THR A 33 9.60 -0.12 -2.41
CA THR A 33 8.35 -0.71 -2.88
C THR A 33 8.30 -2.18 -2.54
N GLY A 34 7.19 -2.66 -1.97
CA GLY A 34 7.08 -4.05 -1.57
C GLY A 34 5.68 -4.65 -1.56
N THR A 35 5.69 -5.97 -1.39
CA THR A 35 4.55 -6.90 -1.29
C THR A 35 5.05 -8.18 -0.62
N HIS A 36 4.20 -9.04 -0.07
CA HIS A 36 4.62 -10.33 0.48
C HIS A 36 4.52 -11.46 -0.56
N HIS A 37 5.14 -12.62 -0.30
CA HIS A 37 5.02 -13.81 -1.17
C HIS A 37 4.43 -15.04 -0.50
N ASP A 38 4.43 -15.10 0.83
CA ASP A 38 3.80 -16.21 1.55
C ASP A 38 2.27 -16.08 1.50
N ALA A 39 1.60 -17.23 1.41
CA ALA A 39 0.15 -17.32 1.41
C ALA A 39 -0.28 -18.49 2.31
N TRP A 40 -1.51 -18.45 2.82
CA TRP A 40 -2.05 -19.60 3.55
C TRP A 40 -2.09 -20.87 2.70
N LEU A 41 -2.59 -20.77 1.47
CA LEU A 41 -2.78 -21.87 0.52
C LEU A 41 -2.16 -21.47 -0.84
N TYR A 42 -2.97 -21.30 -1.88
CA TYR A 42 -2.51 -20.94 -3.23
C TYR A 42 -2.25 -19.43 -3.40
N GLY A 43 -3.03 -18.59 -2.71
CA GLY A 43 -2.81 -17.15 -2.65
C GLY A 43 -2.82 -16.43 -4.00
N ALA A 44 -3.69 -16.85 -4.94
CA ALA A 44 -3.69 -16.26 -6.28
C ALA A 44 -4.07 -14.77 -6.30
N VAL A 45 -4.88 -14.33 -5.33
CA VAL A 45 -5.18 -12.90 -5.12
C VAL A 45 -4.15 -12.33 -4.16
N ASP A 46 -4.04 -12.90 -2.97
CA ASP A 46 -3.25 -12.48 -1.82
C ASP A 46 -2.14 -13.50 -1.53
N PRO A 47 -0.87 -13.18 -1.82
CA PRO A 47 -0.36 -11.95 -2.46
C PRO A 47 0.04 -12.12 -3.93
N SER A 48 -0.13 -13.31 -4.52
CA SER A 48 0.57 -13.66 -5.77
C SER A 48 0.24 -12.69 -6.92
N SER A 49 -0.94 -12.08 -6.91
CA SER A 49 -1.31 -11.07 -7.91
C SER A 49 -0.42 -9.82 -7.86
N ALA A 50 -0.05 -9.35 -6.67
CA ALA A 50 0.84 -8.19 -6.51
C ALA A 50 2.31 -8.56 -6.65
N THR A 51 2.72 -9.75 -6.18
CA THR A 51 4.06 -10.28 -6.43
C THR A 51 4.34 -10.39 -7.94
N ALA A 52 3.41 -10.94 -8.73
CA ALA A 52 3.55 -11.00 -10.18
C ALA A 52 3.66 -9.60 -10.81
N ALA A 53 2.86 -8.65 -10.35
CA ALA A 53 2.90 -7.27 -10.84
C ALA A 53 4.23 -6.56 -10.52
N LEU A 54 4.79 -6.79 -9.32
CA LEU A 54 6.08 -6.24 -8.90
C LEU A 54 7.24 -6.86 -9.67
N ILE A 55 7.23 -8.18 -9.87
CA ILE A 55 8.24 -8.88 -10.69
C ILE A 55 8.24 -8.31 -12.12
N GLU A 56 7.07 -8.13 -12.73
CA GLU A 56 6.98 -7.54 -14.07
C GLU A 56 7.53 -6.11 -14.11
N LEU A 57 7.25 -5.28 -13.09
CA LEU A 57 7.84 -3.95 -13.00
C LEU A 57 9.38 -4.02 -12.94
N THR A 58 9.94 -4.89 -12.09
CA THR A 58 11.40 -5.02 -11.96
C THR A 58 12.04 -5.52 -13.26
N ARG A 59 11.37 -6.40 -14.01
CA ARG A 59 11.81 -6.83 -15.35
C ARG A 59 11.86 -5.66 -16.33
N LEU A 60 10.82 -4.81 -16.34
CA LEU A 60 10.76 -3.63 -17.21
C LEU A 60 11.87 -2.62 -16.86
N LEU A 61 12.02 -2.27 -15.58
CA LEU A 61 13.08 -1.36 -15.13
C LEU A 61 14.49 -1.94 -15.36
N GLY A 62 14.64 -3.26 -15.22
CA GLY A 62 15.88 -3.95 -15.57
C GLY A 62 16.26 -3.83 -17.04
N ASN A 63 15.28 -3.72 -17.95
CA ASN A 63 15.54 -3.44 -19.37
C ASN A 63 16.05 -2.01 -19.55
N GLU A 64 15.46 -1.03 -18.88
CA GLU A 64 15.91 0.37 -18.96
C GLU A 64 17.31 0.55 -18.37
N VAL A 65 17.61 -0.16 -17.28
CA VAL A 65 18.97 -0.23 -16.72
C VAL A 65 19.98 -0.76 -17.73
N ARG A 66 19.63 -1.81 -18.47
CA ARG A 66 20.49 -2.37 -19.53
C ARG A 66 20.66 -1.41 -20.72
N ARG A 67 19.75 -0.46 -20.91
CA ARG A 67 19.84 0.63 -21.89
C ARG A 67 20.62 1.85 -21.38
N GLY A 68 21.12 1.81 -20.14
CA GLY A 68 21.95 2.86 -19.55
C GLY A 68 21.20 3.83 -18.63
N TRP A 69 19.87 3.68 -18.45
CA TRP A 69 19.15 4.49 -17.48
C TRP A 69 19.53 4.09 -16.04
N ARG A 70 19.67 5.09 -15.18
CA ARG A 70 19.80 4.92 -13.73
C ARG A 70 18.92 5.96 -13.03
N PRO A 71 18.19 5.56 -11.99
CA PRO A 71 17.38 6.52 -11.26
C PRO A 71 18.28 7.50 -10.48
N ARG A 72 17.77 8.69 -10.14
CA ARG A 72 18.45 9.66 -9.29
C ARG A 72 18.72 9.06 -7.91
N ARG A 73 17.70 8.48 -7.28
CA ARG A 73 17.74 7.79 -5.97
C ARG A 73 17.75 6.28 -6.13
N THR A 74 18.24 5.57 -5.12
CA THR A 74 18.21 4.11 -5.12
C THR A 74 16.77 3.61 -5.04
N MET A 75 16.39 2.70 -5.93
CA MET A 75 15.12 1.97 -5.86
C MET A 75 15.35 0.63 -5.16
N VAL A 76 14.51 0.33 -4.17
CA VAL A 76 14.55 -0.92 -3.40
C VAL A 76 13.21 -1.64 -3.58
N PHE A 77 13.28 -2.87 -4.09
CA PHE A 77 12.12 -3.74 -4.29
C PHE A 77 12.18 -4.87 -3.29
N CYS A 78 11.09 -5.09 -2.57
CA CYS A 78 11.03 -6.04 -1.50
C CYS A 78 9.89 -7.03 -1.71
N ILE A 79 10.18 -8.32 -1.58
CA ILE A 79 9.19 -9.38 -1.53
C ILE A 79 9.32 -10.05 -0.15
N TRP A 80 8.36 -9.75 0.73
CA TRP A 80 8.40 -10.09 2.16
C TRP A 80 7.95 -11.52 2.41
N GLY A 81 8.60 -12.21 3.35
CA GLY A 81 8.17 -13.52 3.83
C GLY A 81 7.43 -13.43 5.17
N ALA A 82 6.61 -14.45 5.45
CA ALA A 82 5.88 -14.60 6.71
C ALA A 82 4.99 -13.39 7.09
N GLU A 83 4.39 -12.74 6.10
CA GLU A 83 3.37 -11.72 6.32
C GLU A 83 2.13 -12.31 7.02
N GLU A 84 1.68 -13.47 6.54
CA GLU A 84 0.43 -14.10 6.97
C GLU A 84 0.47 -14.58 8.43
N ILE A 85 1.68 -14.83 8.93
CA ILE A 85 1.89 -15.29 10.30
C ILE A 85 1.95 -14.12 11.27
N ALA A 86 2.63 -13.02 10.91
CA ALA A 86 2.86 -11.89 11.82
C ALA A 86 3.46 -10.64 11.16
N ILE A 87 3.40 -10.48 9.84
CA ILE A 87 4.12 -9.38 9.14
C ILE A 87 5.63 -9.49 9.41
N ALA A 88 6.12 -10.72 9.67
CA ALA A 88 7.40 -10.93 10.31
C ALA A 88 8.55 -10.47 9.41
N GLY A 89 8.52 -10.81 8.12
CA GLY A 89 9.61 -10.46 7.20
C GLY A 89 9.85 -8.96 7.11
N SER A 90 8.80 -8.16 6.87
CA SER A 90 8.93 -6.72 6.73
C SER A 90 9.20 -6.03 8.06
N GLN A 91 8.61 -6.52 9.16
CA GLN A 91 8.92 -6.06 10.51
C GLN A 91 10.41 -6.18 10.82
N GLU A 92 10.94 -7.40 10.77
CA GLU A 92 12.33 -7.70 11.13
C GLU A 92 13.31 -6.92 10.24
N TRP A 93 12.96 -6.72 8.96
CA TRP A 93 13.78 -5.91 8.06
C TRP A 93 13.76 -4.43 8.42
N VAL A 94 12.61 -3.87 8.81
CA VAL A 94 12.54 -2.47 9.27
C VAL A 94 13.29 -2.30 10.59
N GLU A 95 13.23 -3.27 11.50
CA GLU A 95 13.99 -3.25 12.76
C GLU A 95 15.50 -3.30 12.51
N ASP A 96 15.99 -4.23 11.69
CA ASP A 96 17.40 -4.37 11.31
C ASP A 96 17.93 -3.14 10.54
N LYS A 97 17.09 -2.53 9.68
CA LYS A 97 17.49 -1.38 8.84
C LYS A 97 16.97 -0.04 9.33
N PHE A 98 16.53 0.06 10.58
CA PHE A 98 15.82 1.23 11.10
C PHE A 98 16.55 2.55 10.81
N LEU A 99 17.84 2.66 11.18
CA LEU A 99 18.60 3.91 10.99
C LEU A 99 18.74 4.29 9.51
N LEU A 100 18.97 3.30 8.65
CA LEU A 100 19.12 3.52 7.20
C LEU A 100 17.81 3.97 6.57
N LEU A 101 16.70 3.35 6.96
CA LEU A 101 15.37 3.68 6.45
C LEU A 101 14.88 5.02 6.99
N HIS A 102 15.06 5.27 8.28
CA HIS A 102 14.61 6.49 8.94
C HIS A 102 15.26 7.74 8.33
N HIS A 103 16.56 7.67 8.01
CA HIS A 103 17.29 8.80 7.44
C HIS A 103 17.29 8.83 5.90
N GLY A 104 17.20 7.68 5.24
CA GLY A 104 17.39 7.57 3.79
C GLY A 104 16.11 7.34 2.99
N ALA A 105 15.08 6.70 3.55
CA ALA A 105 13.90 6.35 2.77
C ALA A 105 13.06 7.58 2.44
N VAL A 106 12.75 7.75 1.15
CA VAL A 106 11.88 8.82 0.65
C VAL A 106 10.41 8.41 0.58
N GLY A 107 10.11 7.14 0.84
CA GLY A 107 8.76 6.61 0.93
C GLY A 107 8.72 5.10 0.75
N TYR A 108 7.65 4.50 1.26
CA TYR A 108 7.32 3.09 1.06
C TYR A 108 5.98 2.92 0.34
N THR A 109 5.95 2.16 -0.75
CA THR A 109 4.72 1.80 -1.47
C THR A 109 4.42 0.31 -1.31
N ASN A 110 3.24 -0.01 -0.80
CA ASN A 110 2.73 -1.35 -0.61
C ASN A 110 1.56 -1.64 -1.55
N VAL A 111 1.58 -2.78 -2.23
CA VAL A 111 0.36 -3.40 -2.78
C VAL A 111 0.38 -4.87 -2.42
N ASP A 112 -0.69 -5.29 -1.80
CA ASP A 112 -0.82 -6.61 -1.18
C ASP A 112 -1.42 -7.61 -2.17
N ASN A 113 -2.54 -7.19 -2.74
CA ASN A 113 -3.21 -7.83 -3.85
C ASN A 113 -3.64 -6.76 -4.85
N CYS A 114 -3.41 -7.02 -6.12
CA CYS A 114 -3.78 -6.09 -7.18
C CYS A 114 -5.30 -6.04 -7.40
N VAL A 115 -5.98 -7.19 -7.26
CA VAL A 115 -7.41 -7.32 -7.57
C VAL A 115 -8.11 -8.29 -6.62
N SER A 116 -8.79 -7.75 -5.62
CA SER A 116 -9.74 -8.45 -4.75
C SER A 116 -11.17 -7.92 -4.87
N GLY A 117 -11.47 -7.11 -5.89
CA GLY A 117 -12.84 -6.69 -6.20
C GLY A 117 -12.92 -5.53 -7.18
N THR A 118 -14.01 -4.76 -7.13
CA THR A 118 -14.32 -3.78 -8.18
C THR A 118 -13.85 -2.37 -7.88
N MET A 119 -13.67 -2.01 -6.61
CA MET A 119 -13.43 -0.63 -6.18
C MET A 119 -12.00 -0.41 -5.71
N PHE A 120 -11.39 0.66 -6.19
CA PHE A 120 -10.02 1.03 -5.84
C PHE A 120 -9.99 1.90 -4.58
N PHE A 121 -9.01 1.61 -3.73
CA PHE A 121 -8.69 2.33 -2.51
C PHE A 121 -7.21 2.64 -2.47
N ALA A 122 -6.90 3.83 -2.01
CA ALA A 122 -5.55 4.21 -1.65
C ALA A 122 -5.55 4.73 -0.21
N TYR A 123 -4.60 4.24 0.56
CA TYR A 123 -4.28 4.69 1.90
C TYR A 123 -2.89 5.30 1.81
N ALA A 124 -2.71 6.54 2.23
CA ALA A 124 -1.42 7.19 2.14
C ALA A 124 -1.19 8.06 3.36
N SER A 125 0.07 8.26 3.73
CA SER A 125 0.42 9.33 4.67
C SER A 125 0.01 10.67 4.04
N PRO A 126 -0.48 11.67 4.82
CA PRO A 126 -1.04 12.89 4.25
C PRO A 126 -0.15 13.57 3.19
N PRO A 127 1.19 13.69 3.37
CA PRO A 127 2.09 14.25 2.37
C PRO A 127 2.04 13.61 0.98
N PHE A 128 1.58 12.36 0.85
CA PHE A 128 1.47 11.65 -0.42
C PHE A 128 0.10 11.70 -1.08
N THR A 129 -0.87 12.42 -0.51
CA THR A 129 -2.23 12.51 -1.07
C THR A 129 -2.21 12.99 -2.52
N ASN A 130 -1.46 14.06 -2.81
CA ASN A 130 -1.34 14.60 -4.17
C ASN A 130 -0.60 13.63 -5.10
N LEU A 131 0.48 12.99 -4.63
CA LEU A 131 1.23 12.01 -5.41
C LEU A 131 0.33 10.86 -5.89
N VAL A 132 -0.50 10.31 -5.00
CA VAL A 132 -1.45 9.25 -5.34
C VAL A 132 -2.50 9.74 -6.34
N GLN A 133 -3.02 10.95 -6.16
CA GLN A 133 -4.00 11.54 -7.08
C GLN A 133 -3.42 11.72 -8.49
N GLU A 134 -2.20 12.25 -8.60
CA GLU A 134 -1.56 12.42 -9.92
C GLU A 134 -1.19 11.07 -10.55
N ALA A 135 -0.65 10.13 -9.77
CA ALA A 135 -0.31 8.80 -10.27
C ALA A 135 -1.54 8.09 -10.86
N THR A 136 -2.69 8.19 -10.21
CA THR A 136 -3.94 7.58 -10.70
C THR A 136 -4.51 8.29 -11.93
N LYS A 137 -4.35 9.61 -12.07
CA LYS A 137 -4.69 10.33 -13.31
C LYS A 137 -3.84 9.85 -14.48
N VAL A 138 -2.52 9.75 -14.29
CA VAL A 138 -1.57 9.28 -15.32
C VAL A 138 -1.93 7.86 -15.76
N VAL A 139 -2.13 6.94 -14.82
CA VAL A 139 -2.46 5.55 -15.15
C VAL A 139 -3.82 5.45 -15.84
N SER A 140 -4.83 6.21 -15.38
CA SER A 140 -6.18 6.22 -15.97
C SER A 140 -6.17 6.72 -17.41
N ALA A 141 -5.33 7.70 -17.76
CA ALA A 141 -5.21 8.20 -19.13
C ALA A 141 -4.71 7.13 -20.11
N THR A 142 -3.94 6.13 -19.64
CA THR A 142 -3.46 5.01 -20.46
C THR A 142 -4.50 3.92 -20.70
N PHE A 143 -5.66 4.00 -20.07
CA PHE A 143 -6.73 3.02 -20.16
C PHE A 143 -7.93 3.67 -20.87
N GLY A 144 -8.16 3.33 -22.14
CA GLY A 144 -9.10 4.01 -23.03
C GLY A 144 -10.45 4.39 -22.40
N GLN A 145 -10.98 5.56 -22.78
CA GLN A 145 -12.17 6.25 -22.25
C GLN A 145 -13.47 5.42 -22.07
N LYS A 146 -13.55 4.20 -22.61
CA LYS A 146 -14.76 3.36 -22.56
C LYS A 146 -14.96 2.61 -21.24
N CYS A 147 -13.99 2.60 -20.33
CA CYS A 147 -14.21 2.04 -19.01
C CYS A 147 -14.87 3.13 -18.13
N GLY A 148 -16.20 3.19 -18.10
CA GLY A 148 -16.97 4.11 -17.24
C GLY A 148 -16.64 4.00 -15.74
N THR A 149 -15.81 3.02 -15.37
CA THR A 149 -15.19 2.87 -14.07
C THR A 149 -13.98 3.77 -13.84
N THR A 150 -13.24 4.29 -14.84
CA THR A 150 -12.01 5.09 -14.58
C THR A 150 -12.31 6.54 -14.20
N ARG A 151 -13.29 7.18 -14.85
CA ARG A 151 -13.80 8.49 -14.41
C ARG A 151 -14.52 8.37 -13.08
N ALA A 152 -15.25 7.28 -12.85
CA ALA A 152 -15.80 6.95 -11.53
C ALA A 152 -14.72 6.56 -10.51
N MET A 153 -13.58 5.97 -10.91
CA MET A 153 -12.44 5.66 -10.04
C MET A 153 -11.77 6.95 -9.63
N ALA A 154 -11.50 7.88 -10.57
CA ALA A 154 -10.94 9.20 -10.26
C ALA A 154 -11.94 10.10 -9.50
N VAL A 155 -13.23 10.11 -9.86
CA VAL A 155 -14.28 10.93 -9.21
C VAL A 155 -14.73 10.33 -7.88
N LYS A 156 -14.66 9.00 -7.67
CA LYS A 156 -14.90 8.38 -6.35
C LYS A 156 -13.64 8.41 -5.50
N MET A 157 -12.45 8.28 -6.09
CA MET A 157 -11.19 8.66 -5.43
C MET A 157 -11.24 10.10 -4.96
N VAL A 158 -11.71 11.05 -5.76
CA VAL A 158 -11.80 12.48 -5.41
C VAL A 158 -13.00 12.79 -4.50
N ASN A 159 -14.19 12.24 -4.72
CA ASN A 159 -15.36 12.54 -3.86
C ASN A 159 -15.33 11.80 -2.52
N GLU A 160 -14.81 10.57 -2.44
CA GLU A 160 -14.64 9.87 -1.16
C GLU A 160 -13.35 10.27 -0.43
N SER A 161 -12.37 10.89 -1.11
CA SER A 161 -11.21 11.52 -0.45
C SER A 161 -11.34 13.03 -0.24
N MET A 162 -12.33 13.73 -0.81
CA MET A 162 -12.46 15.20 -0.68
C MET A 162 -13.88 15.78 -0.45
N VAL A 163 -14.96 15.01 -0.30
CA VAL A 163 -16.26 15.57 0.17
C VAL A 163 -16.96 14.64 1.16
N SER A 164 -16.29 14.40 2.26
CA SER A 164 -16.92 14.19 3.56
C SER A 164 -15.95 14.82 4.54
N SER A 165 -16.46 15.53 5.54
CA SER A 165 -15.77 16.24 6.63
C SER A 165 -14.89 15.33 7.52
N SER A 166 -14.39 14.25 6.95
CA SER A 166 -13.61 13.17 7.50
C SER A 166 -13.11 12.34 6.33
N PRO A 167 -11.91 12.59 5.78
CA PRO A 167 -11.23 11.58 5.01
C PRO A 167 -11.13 10.39 5.95
N LYS A 168 -11.91 9.32 5.72
CA LYS A 168 -11.51 8.00 6.19
C LYS A 168 -10.34 7.56 5.30
N LEU A 169 -9.27 8.36 5.29
CA LEU A 169 -7.91 7.86 5.20
C LEU A 169 -7.84 6.92 6.40
N ALA A 170 -8.20 5.66 6.17
CA ALA A 170 -8.06 4.67 7.21
C ALA A 170 -6.60 4.76 7.62
N ARG A 171 -6.35 4.84 8.93
CA ARG A 171 -5.01 4.54 9.45
C ARG A 171 -4.53 3.30 8.71
N ALA A 172 -3.24 3.22 8.35
CA ALA A 172 -2.65 1.92 8.07
C ALA A 172 -3.10 1.01 9.23
N LYS A 173 -4.04 0.10 8.94
CA LYS A 173 -4.53 -0.85 9.95
C LYS A 173 -3.37 -1.82 10.17
N GLY A 174 -3.17 -2.25 11.41
CA GLY A 174 -1.99 -2.98 11.88
C GLY A 174 -1.80 -4.40 11.34
N ASN A 175 -2.20 -4.69 10.11
CA ASN A 175 -2.26 -6.04 9.54
C ASN A 175 -1.68 -6.08 8.11
N TYR A 176 -0.68 -5.25 7.82
CA TYR A 176 -0.04 -5.17 6.50
C TYR A 176 1.41 -4.73 6.68
N ASP A 177 2.30 -5.08 5.74
CA ASP A 177 3.72 -4.69 5.79
C ASP A 177 3.95 -3.19 6.00
N VAL A 178 3.05 -2.34 5.48
CA VAL A 178 3.09 -0.88 5.63
C VAL A 178 3.10 -0.39 7.09
N THR A 179 2.65 -1.22 8.04
CA THR A 179 2.56 -0.88 9.46
C THR A 179 3.92 -0.54 10.06
N TYR A 180 4.94 -1.36 9.84
CA TYR A 180 6.25 -1.14 10.46
C TYR A 180 7.03 0.00 9.80
N PHE A 181 6.82 0.22 8.51
CA PHE A 181 7.34 1.41 7.82
C PHE A 181 6.76 2.69 8.42
N LEU A 182 5.45 2.73 8.71
CA LEU A 182 4.84 3.88 9.37
C LEU A 182 5.37 4.08 10.79
N LEU A 183 5.58 3.00 11.56
CA LEU A 183 6.21 3.06 12.89
C LEU A 183 7.67 3.55 12.82
N GLY A 184 8.37 3.20 11.74
CA GLY A 184 9.69 3.74 11.39
C GLY A 184 9.69 5.23 11.03
N SER A 185 8.54 5.90 11.08
CA SER A 185 8.31 7.30 10.66
C SER A 185 8.49 7.53 9.16
N LEU A 186 8.29 6.50 8.33
CA LEU A 186 8.32 6.65 6.88
C LEU A 186 6.96 7.11 6.36
N GLN A 187 7.01 7.88 5.28
CA GLN A 187 5.84 8.19 4.49
C GLN A 187 5.43 6.95 3.70
N THR A 188 4.16 6.58 3.76
CA THR A 188 3.69 5.31 3.18
C THR A 188 2.53 5.49 2.21
N ILE A 189 2.41 4.56 1.26
CA ILE A 189 1.27 4.39 0.37
C ILE A 189 0.90 2.91 0.40
N ARG A 190 -0.39 2.60 0.53
CA ARG A 190 -0.97 1.27 0.34
C ARG A 190 -2.10 1.37 -0.66
N LEU A 191 -2.04 0.56 -1.71
CA LEU A 191 -3.12 0.48 -2.70
C LEU A 191 -3.86 -0.85 -2.53
N GLN A 192 -5.16 -0.83 -2.73
CA GLN A 192 -5.97 -2.06 -2.70
C GLN A 192 -7.20 -1.90 -3.60
N ARG A 193 -7.52 -2.92 -4.38
CA ARG A 193 -8.79 -2.97 -5.11
C ARG A 193 -9.67 -4.06 -4.52
N ARG A 194 -10.74 -3.71 -3.79
CA ARG A 194 -11.58 -4.66 -3.03
C ARG A 194 -13.07 -4.53 -3.34
N PHE A 195 -13.85 -5.56 -2.98
CA PHE A 195 -15.31 -5.49 -2.99
C PHE A 195 -15.83 -4.65 -1.83
N VAL A 196 -16.82 -3.79 -2.09
CA VAL A 196 -17.54 -3.02 -1.05
C VAL A 196 -19.05 -3.25 -1.11
N LYS A 197 -19.52 -3.98 -2.12
CA LYS A 197 -20.92 -4.34 -2.23
C LYS A 197 -21.24 -5.42 -1.19
N TYR A 198 -22.41 -5.32 -0.57
CA TYR A 198 -23.00 -6.31 0.35
C TYR A 198 -22.43 -6.41 1.77
N GLY A 199 -21.64 -5.43 2.23
CA GLY A 199 -21.21 -5.38 3.64
C GLY A 199 -20.19 -6.46 4.04
N TYR A 200 -19.56 -7.14 3.08
CA TYR A 200 -18.50 -8.10 3.35
C TYR A 200 -17.25 -7.43 3.95
N GLY A 201 -16.60 -8.11 4.90
CA GLY A 201 -15.35 -7.65 5.52
C GLY A 201 -14.12 -7.80 4.62
N SER A 202 -14.12 -8.82 3.76
CA SER A 202 -13.10 -9.11 2.73
C SER A 202 -13.77 -9.71 1.48
N TYR A 203 -12.98 -10.21 0.52
CA TYR A 203 -13.48 -10.95 -0.64
C TYR A 203 -13.77 -12.42 -0.27
N PRO A 204 -14.74 -13.11 -0.92
CA PRO A 204 -15.25 -14.38 -0.43
C PRO A 204 -14.24 -15.53 -0.31
N SER A 205 -13.19 -15.53 -1.13
CA SER A 205 -12.16 -16.58 -1.15
C SER A 205 -10.94 -16.29 -0.27
N TYR A 206 -10.93 -15.16 0.44
CA TYR A 206 -9.81 -14.71 1.27
C TYR A 206 -9.36 -15.80 2.25
N HIS A 207 -8.07 -16.17 2.18
CA HIS A 207 -7.45 -17.18 3.06
C HIS A 207 -8.10 -18.56 3.00
N THR A 208 -8.68 -18.91 1.85
CA THR A 208 -9.28 -20.23 1.63
C THR A 208 -8.55 -21.00 0.53
N ALA A 209 -8.78 -22.32 0.49
CA ALA A 209 -8.29 -23.17 -0.60
C ALA A 209 -8.91 -22.82 -1.98
N TYR A 210 -9.95 -21.98 -2.02
CA TYR A 210 -10.58 -21.55 -3.28
C TYR A 210 -9.83 -20.41 -3.97
N GLU A 211 -8.82 -19.84 -3.33
CA GLU A 211 -8.03 -18.73 -3.84
C GLU A 211 -7.04 -19.16 -4.93
N THR A 212 -7.58 -19.73 -6.00
CA THR A 212 -6.87 -20.40 -7.09
C THR A 212 -6.62 -19.46 -8.27
N LEU A 213 -5.65 -19.80 -9.12
CA LEU A 213 -5.44 -19.10 -10.38
C LEU A 213 -6.70 -19.13 -11.27
N HIS A 214 -7.42 -20.26 -11.29
CA HIS A 214 -8.68 -20.37 -12.02
C HIS A 214 -9.72 -19.35 -11.55
N LEU A 215 -9.88 -19.16 -10.23
CA LEU A 215 -10.76 -18.12 -9.68
C LEU A 215 -10.32 -16.73 -10.15
N TYR A 216 -9.03 -16.45 -10.10
CA TYR A 216 -8.46 -15.16 -10.51
C TYR A 216 -8.74 -14.86 -11.99
N GLU A 217 -8.41 -15.80 -12.87
CA GLU A 217 -8.59 -15.67 -14.32
C GLU A 217 -10.05 -15.75 -14.76
N THR A 218 -10.94 -16.38 -13.99
CA THR A 218 -12.35 -16.48 -14.38
C THR A 218 -13.15 -15.27 -13.93
N TYR A 219 -12.90 -14.77 -12.71
CA TYR A 219 -13.80 -13.80 -12.08
C TYR A 219 -13.17 -12.44 -11.74
N TYR A 220 -11.86 -12.39 -11.48
CA TYR A 220 -11.22 -11.16 -11.03
C TYR A 220 -10.58 -10.37 -12.18
N ASP A 221 -9.75 -11.02 -12.99
CA ASP A 221 -9.03 -10.35 -14.07
C ASP A 221 -8.72 -11.29 -15.26
N PRO A 222 -9.73 -11.70 -16.05
CA PRO A 222 -9.56 -12.67 -17.14
C PRO A 222 -8.59 -12.29 -18.26
N LYS A 223 -8.20 -11.01 -18.32
CA LYS A 223 -7.28 -10.49 -19.33
C LYS A 223 -6.09 -9.75 -18.71
N TYR A 224 -5.86 -9.94 -17.40
CA TYR A 224 -4.77 -9.30 -16.65
C TYR A 224 -4.71 -7.77 -16.81
N LYS A 225 -5.85 -7.13 -17.12
CA LYS A 225 -5.92 -5.70 -17.39
C LYS A 225 -5.72 -4.89 -16.13
N TYR A 226 -6.24 -5.37 -15.01
CA TYR A 226 -6.14 -4.70 -13.73
C TYR A 226 -4.79 -4.99 -13.06
N MET A 227 -4.23 -6.19 -13.23
CA MET A 227 -2.85 -6.48 -12.87
C MET A 227 -1.89 -5.56 -13.63
N SER A 228 -2.10 -5.34 -14.94
CA SER A 228 -1.32 -4.37 -15.72
C SER A 228 -1.46 -2.93 -15.17
N LEU A 229 -2.65 -2.52 -14.76
CA LEU A 229 -2.86 -1.22 -14.10
C LEU A 229 -2.13 -1.12 -12.75
N CYS A 230 -2.13 -2.20 -11.98
CA CYS A 230 -1.41 -2.32 -10.72
C CYS A 230 0.11 -2.17 -10.93
N THR A 231 0.68 -2.87 -11.92
CA THR A 231 2.10 -2.71 -12.33
C THR A 231 2.42 -1.26 -12.71
N LYS A 232 1.55 -0.62 -13.50
CA LYS A 232 1.72 0.80 -13.86
C LYS A 232 1.68 1.73 -12.65
N LEU A 233 0.78 1.49 -11.69
CA LEU A 233 0.71 2.28 -10.45
C LEU A 233 1.96 2.11 -9.60
N PHE A 234 2.43 0.87 -9.41
CA PHE A 234 3.72 0.61 -8.77
C PHE A 234 4.84 1.39 -9.45
N GLY A 235 4.90 1.33 -10.79
CA GLY A 235 5.93 2.01 -11.58
C GLY A 235 5.89 3.52 -11.42
N VAL A 236 4.71 4.14 -11.63
CA VAL A 236 4.57 5.60 -11.51
C VAL A 236 4.95 6.07 -10.11
N LEU A 237 4.47 5.41 -9.04
CA LEU A 237 4.79 5.82 -7.68
C LEU A 237 6.28 5.65 -7.35
N SER A 238 6.84 4.47 -7.62
CA SER A 238 8.23 4.15 -7.29
C SER A 238 9.23 5.00 -8.09
N VAL A 239 8.99 5.19 -9.38
CA VAL A 239 9.83 6.02 -10.26
C VAL A 239 9.68 7.49 -9.91
N THR A 240 8.48 7.99 -9.60
CA THR A 240 8.30 9.39 -9.18
C THR A 240 9.12 9.69 -7.92
N LEU A 241 9.01 8.84 -6.89
CA LEU A 241 9.82 8.99 -5.67
C LEU A 241 11.33 8.90 -5.95
N ALA A 242 11.73 8.05 -6.90
CA ALA A 242 13.13 7.85 -7.25
C ALA A 242 13.73 9.01 -8.09
N GLU A 243 12.96 9.61 -8.99
CA GLU A 243 13.44 10.56 -10.01
C GLU A 243 13.14 12.03 -9.70
N SER A 244 12.08 12.34 -8.94
CA SER A 244 11.67 13.74 -8.73
C SER A 244 12.78 14.55 -8.08
N TYR A 245 13.16 15.67 -8.72
CA TYR A 245 14.19 16.57 -8.21
C TYR A 245 13.82 17.09 -6.80
N ILE A 246 12.59 17.58 -6.65
CA ILE A 246 11.97 17.91 -5.36
C ILE A 246 11.04 16.76 -4.98
N LEU A 247 11.16 16.24 -3.75
CA LEU A 247 10.28 15.17 -3.29
C LEU A 247 8.82 15.64 -3.31
N PRO A 248 7.88 14.81 -3.81
CA PRO A 248 6.49 15.19 -4.04
C PRO A 248 5.65 15.19 -2.74
N TYR A 249 6.21 15.72 -1.65
CA TYR A 249 5.54 15.87 -0.37
C TYR A 249 4.67 17.12 -0.34
N ASN A 250 3.40 16.98 0.07
CA ASN A 250 2.52 18.11 0.36
C ASN A 250 2.27 18.22 1.87
N PHE A 251 3.10 18.96 2.61
CA PHE A 251 2.93 19.12 4.05
C PHE A 251 1.71 19.95 4.45
N SER A 252 1.12 20.76 3.56
CA SER A 252 -0.15 21.46 3.84
C SER A 252 -1.30 20.50 4.14
N SER A 253 -1.27 19.30 3.53
CA SER A 253 -2.24 18.24 3.81
C SER A 253 -2.17 17.73 5.26
N VAL A 254 -1.01 17.81 5.91
CA VAL A 254 -0.80 17.44 7.31
C VAL A 254 -1.55 18.42 8.21
N ALA A 255 -1.42 19.72 7.96
CA ALA A 255 -2.12 20.76 8.70
C ALA A 255 -3.66 20.58 8.60
N VAL A 256 -4.17 20.32 7.40
CA VAL A 256 -5.60 20.00 7.18
C VAL A 256 -6.01 18.77 7.99
N ARG A 257 -5.18 17.72 8.00
CA ARG A 257 -5.47 16.50 8.76
C ARG A 257 -5.49 16.72 10.27
N TYR A 258 -4.56 17.51 10.81
CA TYR A 258 -4.55 17.89 12.22
C TYR A 258 -5.82 18.64 12.61
N LYS A 259 -6.21 19.65 11.82
CA LYS A 259 -7.44 20.42 12.08
C LYS A 259 -8.69 19.52 12.10
N LEU A 260 -8.80 18.59 11.16
CA LEU A 260 -9.92 17.64 11.12
C LEU A 260 -9.94 16.68 12.31
N ASN A 261 -8.78 16.17 12.73
CA ASN A 261 -8.68 15.30 13.90
C ASN A 261 -9.02 16.06 15.19
N LEU A 262 -8.56 17.30 15.32
CA LEU A 262 -8.91 18.16 16.45
C LEU A 262 -10.42 18.43 16.50
N MET A 263 -11.04 18.75 15.36
CA MET A 263 -12.50 18.93 15.29
C MET A 263 -13.27 17.69 15.76
N LYS A 264 -12.83 16.48 15.38
CA LYS A 264 -13.44 15.23 15.86
C LYS A 264 -13.26 15.04 17.36
N LEU A 265 -12.06 15.32 17.84
CA LEU A 265 -11.72 15.21 19.27
C LEU A 265 -12.57 16.17 20.09
N LEU A 266 -12.79 17.41 19.64
CA LEU A 266 -13.66 18.40 20.29
C LEU A 266 -15.14 17.96 20.31
N VAL A 267 -15.61 17.26 19.27
CA VAL A 267 -16.96 16.65 19.29
C VAL A 267 -17.02 15.51 20.31
N MET A 268 -15.99 14.67 20.38
CA MET A 268 -15.90 13.58 21.35
C MET A 268 -15.75 14.11 22.78
N GLU A 269 -15.06 15.23 22.99
CA GLU A 269 -14.87 15.86 24.29
C GLU A 269 -16.21 16.16 24.98
N LYS A 270 -17.23 16.57 24.22
CA LYS A 270 -18.59 16.76 24.77
C LYS A 270 -19.12 15.47 25.39
N HIS A 271 -19.03 14.36 24.68
CA HIS A 271 -19.45 13.05 25.16
C HIS A 271 -18.56 12.53 26.31
N LEU A 272 -17.26 12.83 26.28
CA LEU A 272 -16.33 12.47 27.35
C LEU A 272 -16.67 13.22 28.65
N LYS A 273 -17.04 14.50 28.55
CA LYS A 273 -17.51 15.31 29.69
C LYS A 273 -18.80 14.77 30.31
N ASP A 274 -19.71 14.24 29.50
CA ASP A 274 -20.91 13.55 30.01
C ASP A 274 -20.58 12.29 30.85
N HIS A 275 -19.33 11.81 30.79
CA HIS A 275 -18.84 10.63 31.50
C HIS A 275 -17.64 10.98 32.42
N ASP A 276 -17.54 12.24 32.88
CA ASP A 276 -16.49 12.73 33.79
C ASP A 276 -15.05 12.55 33.28
N VAL A 277 -14.84 12.44 31.97
CA VAL A 277 -13.52 12.38 31.34
C VAL A 277 -13.16 13.73 30.71
N THR A 278 -12.07 14.34 31.18
CA THR A 278 -11.52 15.60 30.64
C THR A 278 -10.26 15.36 29.80
N LEU A 279 -10.09 16.15 28.74
CA LEU A 279 -8.88 16.14 27.90
C LEU A 279 -7.81 17.14 28.36
N GLY A 280 -7.99 17.76 29.54
CA GLY A 280 -7.14 18.79 30.10
C GLY A 280 -7.71 20.21 29.93
N GLU A 281 -7.11 21.20 30.59
CA GLU A 281 -7.51 22.61 30.46
C GLU A 281 -7.06 23.17 29.10
N SER A 282 -7.98 23.86 28.41
CA SER A 282 -7.66 24.61 27.20
C SER A 282 -6.72 25.77 27.56
N ARG A 283 -5.48 25.72 27.08
CA ARG A 283 -4.56 26.87 27.10
C ARG A 283 -4.77 27.78 25.90
#